data_AF-A0A536PRI4-F1
#
_entry.id   AF-A0A536PRI4-F1
#
_cell.length_a   1.000
_cell.length_b   1.000
_cell.length_c   1.000
_cell.angle_alpha   90.00
_cell.angle_beta   90.00
_cell.angle_gamma   90.00
#
_symmetry.space_group_name_H-M   'P 1'
#
loop_
_entity.id
_entity.type
_entity.pdbx_description
1 polymer ?
#
loop_
_entity_poly.entity_id
_entity_poly.type
_entity_poly.pdbx_seq_one_letter_code
_entity_poly.pdbx_strand_id
1 'polypeptide(L)'
;MLLGLTFAVSACAAPAPRDAGPAWEYVSAPFLVAAAEDASMPCGLARDYKIGARLDPPRRVSENSSDWRFSGCFYSHGLEIRDAVIVVLPEGRPDLFVMPLADHVAPTERETRFSFLRSLVDGDASRARAYLAFHWRTP
;
A
#
# COMPACT_ATOMS: atom_id res chain seq x y z
N MET A 1 33.40 5.17 -52.61
CA MET A 1 32.03 5.00 -52.07
C MET A 1 32.13 3.92 -51.00
N LEU A 2 31.93 4.09 -49.69
CA LEU A 2 31.44 5.17 -48.83
C LEU A 2 32.39 5.27 -47.61
N LEU A 3 32.70 6.49 -47.13
CA LEU A 3 33.20 6.70 -45.77
C LEU A 3 31.99 6.75 -44.81
N GLY A 4 31.96 5.87 -43.82
CA GLY A 4 30.98 5.93 -42.74
C GLY A 4 31.44 6.88 -41.64
N LEU A 5 30.78 8.04 -41.51
CA LEU A 5 30.94 8.94 -40.36
C LEU A 5 30.14 8.39 -39.17
N THR A 6 30.82 8.03 -38.09
CA THR A 6 30.22 7.78 -36.78
C THR A 6 30.04 9.10 -36.03
N PHE A 7 28.79 9.51 -35.82
CA PHE A 7 28.45 10.65 -34.96
C PHE A 7 28.41 10.19 -33.50
N ALA A 8 29.34 10.67 -32.68
CA ALA A 8 29.26 10.54 -31.23
C ALA A 8 28.32 11.61 -30.68
N VAL A 9 27.11 11.23 -30.27
CA VAL A 9 26.19 12.12 -29.56
C VAL A 9 26.62 12.18 -28.10
N SER A 10 27.36 13.23 -27.74
CA SER A 10 27.67 13.53 -26.34
C SER A 10 26.42 14.12 -25.69
N ALA A 11 25.64 13.29 -25.01
CA ALA A 11 24.53 13.76 -24.19
C ALA A 11 25.10 14.43 -22.93
N CYS A 12 25.23 15.77 -22.96
CA CYS A 12 25.39 16.55 -21.74
C CYS A 12 24.09 16.39 -20.94
N ALA A 13 24.13 15.60 -19.86
CA ALA A 13 23.04 15.51 -18.91
C ALA A 13 22.78 16.91 -18.34
N ALA A 14 21.60 17.46 -18.62
CA ALA A 14 21.19 18.73 -18.03
C ALA A 14 21.16 18.59 -16.50
N PRO A 15 21.64 19.59 -15.73
CA PRO A 15 21.59 19.54 -14.29
C PRO A 15 20.13 19.49 -13.81
N ALA A 16 19.86 18.63 -12.83
CA ALA A 16 18.53 18.49 -12.26
C ALA A 16 18.00 19.86 -11.76
N PRO A 17 16.74 20.21 -12.06
CA PRO A 17 16.17 21.50 -11.68
C PRO A 17 16.19 21.68 -10.16
N ARG A 18 16.69 22.84 -9.71
CA ARG A 18 16.95 23.19 -8.30
C ARG A 18 15.71 23.48 -7.45
N ASP A 19 14.51 23.40 -8.02
CA ASP A 19 13.23 23.69 -7.34
C ASP A 19 12.31 22.45 -7.20
N ALA A 20 12.86 21.25 -7.29
CA ALA A 20 12.12 20.06 -6.90
C ALA A 20 12.01 20.04 -5.37
N GLY A 21 10.87 20.47 -4.82
CA GLY A 21 10.48 20.09 -3.46
C GLY A 21 10.59 18.56 -3.27
N PRO A 22 10.65 18.04 -2.04
CA PRO A 22 10.90 16.63 -1.79
C PRO A 22 10.00 15.77 -2.69
N ALA A 23 10.63 14.97 -3.56
CA ALA A 23 9.94 14.20 -4.56
C ALA A 23 9.02 13.20 -3.85
N TRP A 24 7.75 13.16 -4.25
CA TRP A 24 6.84 12.13 -3.78
C TRP A 24 7.29 10.80 -4.35
N GLU A 25 7.55 9.84 -3.48
CA GLU A 25 7.94 8.49 -3.86
C GLU A 25 6.71 7.57 -3.78
N TYR A 26 6.48 6.80 -4.83
CA TYR A 26 5.50 5.72 -4.82
C TYR A 26 6.11 4.48 -4.17
N VAL A 27 5.43 3.94 -3.17
CA VAL A 27 5.82 2.68 -2.54
C VAL A 27 4.63 1.72 -2.58
N SER A 28 4.90 0.51 -3.07
CA SER A 28 4.04 -0.65 -2.87
C SER A 28 4.82 -1.69 -2.08
N ALA A 29 4.50 -1.85 -0.80
CA ALA A 29 5.14 -2.84 0.04
C ALA A 29 4.16 -3.99 0.34
N PRO A 30 4.56 -5.26 0.15
CA PRO A 30 3.82 -6.35 0.78
C PRO A 30 3.96 -6.19 2.29
N PHE A 31 2.84 -6.02 3.00
CA PHE A 31 2.85 -6.05 4.46
C PHE A 31 2.31 -7.39 4.94
N LEU A 32 2.73 -7.81 6.14
CA LEU A 32 2.38 -9.11 6.67
C LEU A 32 0.88 -9.15 6.95
N VAL A 33 0.16 -9.90 6.12
CA VAL A 33 -1.28 -10.14 6.26
C VAL A 33 -1.45 -11.44 7.00
N ALA A 34 -1.38 -11.37 8.33
CA ALA A 34 -1.71 -12.51 9.16
C ALA A 34 -3.24 -12.67 9.18
N ALA A 35 -3.77 -13.44 8.22
CA ALA A 35 -5.02 -14.16 8.44
C ALA A 35 -4.76 -15.14 9.59
N ALA A 36 -5.05 -14.69 10.81
CA ALA A 36 -5.12 -15.43 12.06
C ALA A 36 -3.99 -16.45 12.31
N GLU A 37 -3.01 -16.09 13.13
CA GLU A 37 -2.54 -17.02 14.18
C GLU A 37 -2.24 -16.29 15.50
N ASP A 38 -1.92 -14.99 15.49
CA ASP A 38 -1.78 -14.27 16.75
C ASP A 38 -2.07 -12.77 16.58
N ALA A 39 -3.20 -12.31 17.14
CA ALA A 39 -3.56 -10.88 17.18
C ALA A 39 -2.58 -10.06 18.05
N SER A 40 -1.64 -10.72 18.74
CA SER A 40 -0.56 -10.10 19.48
C SER A 40 0.67 -9.73 18.62
N MET A 41 0.73 -10.17 17.36
CA MET A 41 1.86 -9.84 16.49
C MET A 41 1.83 -8.36 16.11
N PRO A 42 2.86 -7.57 16.46
CA PRO A 42 2.95 -6.18 16.06
C PRO A 42 3.01 -6.10 14.53
N CYS A 43 2.36 -5.08 13.98
CA CYS A 43 2.30 -4.78 12.56
C CYS A 43 3.67 -4.99 11.92
N GLY A 44 3.72 -5.77 10.84
CA GLY A 44 4.96 -6.03 10.15
C GLY A 44 5.56 -4.70 9.71
N LEU A 45 6.71 -4.33 10.27
CA LEU A 45 7.55 -3.29 9.70
C LEU A 45 7.94 -3.79 8.31
N ALA A 46 7.51 -3.10 7.27
CA ALA A 46 8.08 -3.29 5.95
C ALA A 46 9.53 -2.82 6.08
N ARG A 47 10.46 -3.77 6.33
CA ARG A 47 11.88 -3.52 6.53
C ARG A 47 12.34 -2.59 5.40
N ASP A 48 12.86 -1.43 5.79
CA ASP A 48 13.33 -0.29 4.97
C ASP A 48 12.43 0.96 4.95
N TYR A 49 11.16 0.87 5.39
CA TYR A 49 10.29 2.04 5.46
C TYR A 49 9.80 2.27 6.89
N LYS A 50 9.74 3.54 7.29
CA LYS A 50 9.14 4.05 8.54
C LYS A 50 7.60 3.84 8.56
N ILE A 51 7.11 2.74 7.99
CA ILE A 51 5.71 2.46 7.76
C ILE A 51 5.43 1.00 8.11
N GLY A 52 4.38 0.78 8.89
CA GLY A 52 3.86 -0.54 9.22
C GLY A 52 2.37 -0.59 8.96
N ALA A 53 1.85 -1.78 8.63
CA ALA A 53 0.41 -1.99 8.49
C ALA A 53 0.02 -3.37 9.00
N ARG A 54 -1.23 -3.47 9.47
CA ARG A 54 -1.87 -4.72 9.86
C ARG A 54 -3.28 -4.74 9.30
N LEU A 55 -3.63 -5.86 8.67
CA LEU A 55 -5.01 -6.21 8.38
C LEU A 55 -5.46 -7.20 9.46
N ASP A 56 -6.54 -6.90 10.15
CA ASP A 56 -7.19 -7.85 11.05
C ASP A 56 -7.84 -8.98 10.24
N PRO A 57 -8.04 -10.17 10.82
CA PRO A 57 -8.72 -11.26 10.14
C PRO A 57 -10.08 -10.79 9.59
N PRO A 58 -10.36 -10.97 8.28
CA PRO A 58 -11.63 -10.60 7.70
C PRO A 58 -12.78 -11.30 8.41
N ARG A 59 -13.87 -10.58 8.66
CA ARG A 59 -15.04 -11.12 9.36
C ARG A 59 -16.28 -11.03 8.49
N ARG A 60 -16.97 -12.15 8.33
CA ARG A 60 -18.29 -12.15 7.69
C ARG A 60 -19.27 -11.35 8.56
N VAL A 61 -20.06 -10.47 7.94
CA VAL A 61 -20.97 -9.57 8.67
C VAL A 61 -22.10 -10.35 9.36
N SER A 62 -22.60 -11.40 8.70
CA SER A 62 -23.53 -12.38 9.26
C SER A 62 -23.44 -13.68 8.45
N GLU A 63 -23.96 -14.79 9.01
CA GLU A 63 -23.91 -16.11 8.36
C GLU A 63 -24.59 -16.14 6.97
N ASN A 64 -25.62 -15.30 6.78
CA ASN A 64 -26.40 -15.23 5.54
C ASN A 64 -25.99 -14.08 4.61
N SER A 65 -24.96 -13.30 4.97
CA SER A 65 -24.50 -12.18 4.16
C SER A 65 -23.34 -12.58 3.25
N SER A 66 -23.28 -12.04 2.04
CA SER A 66 -22.07 -12.08 1.21
C SER A 66 -21.06 -11.01 1.64
N ASP A 67 -21.38 -10.15 2.59
CA ASP A 67 -20.51 -9.05 3.01
C ASP A 67 -19.47 -9.49 4.02
N TRP A 68 -18.25 -9.06 3.75
CA TRP A 68 -17.09 -9.22 4.60
C TRP A 68 -16.59 -7.86 5.06
N ARG A 69 -16.25 -7.78 6.34
CA ARG A 69 -15.59 -6.65 6.96
C ARG A 69 -14.09 -6.87 6.96
N PHE A 70 -13.40 -5.90 6.37
CA PHE A 70 -11.95 -5.76 6.41
C PHE A 70 -11.64 -4.60 7.36
N SER A 71 -10.74 -4.80 8.31
CA SER A 71 -10.31 -3.75 9.24
C SER A 71 -8.83 -3.85 9.52
N GLY A 72 -8.26 -2.79 10.06
CA GLY A 72 -6.86 -2.78 10.44
C GLY A 72 -6.37 -1.39 10.80
N CYS A 73 -5.04 -1.26 10.80
CA CYS A 73 -4.35 -0.02 11.05
C CYS A 73 -3.08 0.08 10.22
N PHE A 74 -2.64 1.30 9.96
CA PHE A 74 -1.29 1.57 9.50
C PHE A 74 -0.65 2.69 10.31
N TYR A 75 0.68 2.70 10.33
CA TYR A 75 1.52 3.59 11.12
C TYR A 75 2.46 4.33 10.19
N SER A 76 2.42 5.66 10.23
CA SER A 76 3.37 6.54 9.56
C SER A 76 4.33 7.10 10.61
N HIS A 77 5.55 6.58 10.70
CA HIS A 77 6.56 7.04 11.66
C HIS A 77 7.20 8.36 11.20
N GLY A 78 6.42 9.45 11.15
CA GLY A 78 6.89 10.79 10.81
C GLY A 78 6.96 11.10 9.32
N LEU A 79 6.29 10.30 8.48
CA LEU A 79 6.19 10.54 7.04
C LEU A 79 4.87 11.25 6.72
N GLU A 80 4.89 12.12 5.71
CA GLU A 80 3.65 12.60 5.10
C GLU A 80 3.22 11.59 4.03
N ILE A 81 1.97 11.13 4.10
CA ILE A 81 1.42 10.14 3.17
C ILE A 81 0.23 10.74 2.41
N ARG A 82 0.09 10.38 1.13
CA ARG A 82 -1.06 10.70 0.29
C ARG A 82 -1.56 9.51 -0.49
N ASP A 83 -2.83 9.58 -0.86
CA ASP A 83 -3.50 8.62 -1.74
C ASP A 83 -3.32 7.16 -1.25
N ALA A 84 -3.41 6.97 0.07
CA ALA A 84 -3.18 5.67 0.67
C ALA A 84 -4.33 4.72 0.36
N VAL A 85 -4.00 3.58 -0.24
CA VAL A 85 -4.95 2.52 -0.58
C VAL A 85 -4.44 1.16 -0.09
N ILE A 86 -5.37 0.29 0.29
CA ILE A 86 -5.10 -1.11 0.55
C ILE A 86 -5.69 -1.91 -0.59
N VAL A 87 -4.86 -2.78 -1.14
CA VAL A 87 -5.22 -3.70 -2.21
C VAL A 87 -5.33 -5.08 -1.58
N VAL A 88 -6.50 -5.70 -1.62
CA VAL A 88 -6.78 -7.02 -1.04
C VAL A 88 -7.05 -8.03 -2.15
N LEU A 89 -6.39 -9.18 -2.06
CA LEU A 89 -6.52 -10.32 -2.95
C LEU A 89 -6.96 -11.53 -2.09
N PRO A 90 -8.25 -11.89 -2.07
CA PRO A 90 -8.68 -13.12 -1.41
C PRO A 90 -8.00 -14.34 -2.04
N GLU A 91 -7.66 -15.33 -1.21
CA GLU A 91 -7.11 -16.57 -1.74
C GLU A 91 -8.17 -17.32 -2.57
N GLY A 92 -7.77 -17.94 -3.67
CA GLY A 92 -8.67 -18.76 -4.49
C GLY A 92 -9.64 -17.98 -5.39
N ARG A 93 -9.56 -16.65 -5.44
CA ARG A 93 -10.34 -15.81 -6.36
C ARG A 93 -9.44 -14.98 -7.29
N PRO A 94 -9.91 -14.68 -8.51
CA PRO A 94 -9.24 -13.72 -9.40
C PRO A 94 -9.52 -12.25 -9.02
N ASP A 95 -10.40 -12.00 -8.06
CA ASP A 95 -10.86 -10.66 -7.74
C ASP A 95 -9.85 -9.88 -6.87
N LEU A 96 -9.73 -8.59 -7.16
CA LEU A 96 -8.87 -7.66 -6.44
C LEU A 96 -9.71 -6.48 -5.93
N PHE A 97 -9.56 -6.15 -4.66
CA PHE A 97 -10.27 -5.04 -4.03
C PHE A 97 -9.31 -3.92 -3.70
N VAL A 98 -9.57 -2.73 -4.24
CA VAL A 98 -8.92 -1.50 -3.79
C VAL A 98 -9.83 -0.78 -2.83
N MET A 99 -9.30 -0.43 -1.66
CA MET A 99 -10.04 0.30 -0.63
C MET A 99 -9.24 1.55 -0.25
N PRO A 100 -9.83 2.76 -0.41
CA PRO A 100 -9.15 4.00 -0.05
C PRO A 100 -9.06 4.13 1.47
N LEU A 101 -7.86 4.29 2.02
CA LEU A 101 -7.67 4.51 3.47
C LEU A 101 -7.72 5.98 3.84
N ALA A 102 -6.90 6.79 3.18
CA ALA A 102 -6.70 8.17 3.53
C ALA A 102 -6.15 8.94 2.33
N ASP A 103 -6.76 10.09 2.04
CA ASP A 103 -6.27 11.01 1.02
C ASP A 103 -4.98 11.70 1.50
N HIS A 104 -4.86 11.95 2.82
CA HIS A 104 -3.71 12.57 3.45
C HIS A 104 -3.50 12.07 4.87
N VAL A 105 -2.24 11.89 5.26
CA VAL A 105 -1.81 11.56 6.63
C VAL A 105 -0.68 12.50 6.99
N ALA A 106 -0.89 13.26 8.07
CA ALA A 106 0.11 14.20 8.54
C ALA A 106 1.30 13.46 9.21
N PRO A 107 2.52 14.01 9.18
CA PRO A 107 3.68 13.41 9.86
C PRO A 107 3.48 13.20 11.37
N THR A 108 2.57 13.95 11.99
CA THR A 108 2.24 13.84 13.42
C THR A 108 1.30 12.68 13.72
N GLU A 109 0.62 12.16 12.70
CA GLU A 109 -0.33 11.06 12.85
C GLU A 109 0.43 9.74 12.95
N ARG A 110 0.25 9.07 14.09
CA ARG A 110 1.02 7.86 14.43
C ARG A 110 0.33 6.58 13.99
N GLU A 111 -1.00 6.56 14.01
CA GLU A 111 -1.81 5.40 13.69
C GLU A 111 -3.09 5.88 13.02
N THR A 112 -3.38 5.32 11.85
CA THR A 112 -4.64 5.54 11.15
C THR A 112 -5.35 4.20 11.03
N ARG A 113 -6.55 4.13 11.61
CA ARG A 113 -7.40 2.93 11.60
C ARG A 113 -8.34 2.97 10.40
N PHE A 114 -8.65 1.80 9.87
CA PHE A 114 -9.59 1.67 8.76
C PHE A 114 -10.56 0.51 8.95
N SER A 115 -11.74 0.63 8.36
CA SER A 115 -12.69 -0.45 8.20
C SER A 115 -13.53 -0.28 6.95
N PHE A 116 -13.66 -1.34 6.16
CA PHE A 116 -14.43 -1.36 4.92
C PHE A 116 -15.31 -2.60 4.86
N LEU A 117 -16.43 -2.47 4.14
CA LEU A 117 -17.30 -3.57 3.77
C LEU A 117 -17.13 -3.89 2.29
N ARG A 118 -17.01 -5.17 1.96
CA ARG A 118 -17.00 -5.65 0.57
C ARG A 118 -17.85 -6.91 0.46
N SER A 119 -18.70 -6.93 -0.57
CA SER A 119 -19.52 -8.09 -0.89
C SER A 119 -18.73 -9.09 -1.72
N LEU A 120 -18.70 -10.34 -1.28
CA LEU A 120 -18.06 -11.48 -1.91
C LEU A 120 -19.11 -12.56 -2.11
N VAL A 121 -19.86 -12.45 -3.19
CA VAL A 121 -20.85 -13.47 -3.59
C VAL A 121 -20.10 -14.79 -3.78
N ASP A 122 -20.50 -15.80 -3.02
CA ASP A 122 -19.94 -17.16 -3.00
C ASP A 122 -18.43 -17.26 -2.68
N GLY A 123 -17.85 -16.25 -2.03
CA GLY A 123 -16.43 -16.22 -1.67
C GLY A 123 -16.17 -16.33 -0.17
N ASP A 124 -15.20 -17.17 0.20
CA ASP A 124 -14.58 -17.12 1.52
C ASP A 124 -13.39 -16.14 1.51
N ALA A 125 -13.44 -15.11 2.36
CA ALA A 125 -12.33 -14.18 2.56
C ALA A 125 -11.63 -14.40 3.90
N SER A 126 -11.85 -15.54 4.56
CA SER A 126 -11.11 -15.93 5.76
C SER A 126 -9.59 -15.87 5.55
N ARG A 127 -9.13 -16.03 4.31
CA ARG A 127 -7.73 -15.88 3.89
C ARG A 127 -7.63 -14.88 2.74
N ALA A 128 -6.78 -13.88 2.91
CA ALA A 128 -6.49 -12.88 1.89
C ALA A 128 -5.05 -12.40 2.02
N ARG A 129 -4.48 -11.94 0.90
CA ARG A 129 -3.24 -11.16 0.86
C ARG A 129 -3.61 -9.69 0.71
N ALA A 130 -2.81 -8.80 1.26
CA ALA A 130 -3.03 -7.36 1.10
C ALA A 130 -1.72 -6.59 0.95
N TYR A 131 -1.82 -5.47 0.23
CA TYR A 131 -0.73 -4.60 -0.14
C TYR A 131 -1.11 -3.16 0.17
N LEU A 132 -0.18 -2.40 0.72
CA LEU A 132 -0.40 -0.99 1.05
C LEU A 132 0.35 -0.20 -0.03
N ALA A 133 -0.38 0.66 -0.72
CA ALA A 133 0.16 1.52 -1.76
C ALA A 133 -0.16 2.97 -1.42
N PHE A 134 0.83 3.84 -1.57
CA PHE A 134 0.72 5.25 -1.25
C PHE A 134 1.87 6.05 -1.86
N HIS A 135 1.69 7.37 -1.88
CA HIS A 135 2.77 8.32 -2.07
C HIS A 135 3.27 8.78 -0.70
N TRP A 136 4.58 8.87 -0.52
CA TRP A 136 5.15 9.44 0.69
C TRP A 136 6.25 10.47 0.40
N ARG A 137 6.53 11.29 1.40
CA ARG A 137 7.74 12.10 1.48
C ARG A 137 8.19 12.25 2.91
N THR A 138 9.48 12.55 3.11
CA THR A 138 9.91 13.14 4.37
C THR A 138 9.41 14.59 4.47
N PRO A 139 9.05 15.07 5.67
CA PRO A 139 8.74 16.49 5.91
C PRO A 139 9.87 17.42 5.48
#